data_AF-X0IXB6-F1
#
_entry.id   AF-X0IXB6-F1
#
_cell.length_a   1.000
_cell.length_b   1.000
_cell.length_c   1.000
_cell.angle_alpha   90.00
_cell.angle_beta   90.00
_cell.angle_gamma   90.00
#
_symmetry.space_group_name_H-M   'P 1'
#
loop_
_entity.id
_entity.type
_entity.pdbx_description
1 polymer ?
#
loop_
_entity_poly.entity_id
_entity_poly.type
_entity_poly.pdbx_seq_one_letter_code
_entity_poly.pdbx_strand_id
1 'polypeptide(L)'
;MPDPSNPSGTVVSTSTTTFSMNKNTARNLCQQFVDARYIESADGKPDQVFQQRGGVWRPTSKGIMIFDWFCQSNGLYQDQLSELHCLITGPLLHLERDVKTDKCHVDRATTEVVFCRLIGVDGRGKKGPYSEGAAGIRLQPERKVNGKTYHDTCTGQVIAEWLRDNTTCVDLREAVNMATHFVHYNLIESVTTDMAYMNQFAACKLFQPTPIAIYQLSQRGQDLVETSSSSRCSSQGKTDSSSAKGGVNESNRHKLEKILLDPTLRLLFRENLRETYCEESLAFYEQADEIIRDSKAMLETMLKDKKGDDAANELLSQAHVVFNTFLAPGSPREVNVNHKIRSSLAQRMTKAQALDATVADTLKEVTSLLETAQDAVFKLMATDSVPKFLNNPAAESRLVQAGVR
;
A
#
# COMPACT_ATOMS: atom_id res chain seq x y z
N MET A 1 27.74 11.70 5.90
CA MET A 1 29.04 12.41 5.98
C MET A 1 30.08 11.47 6.56
N PRO A 2 31.35 11.47 6.13
CA PRO A 2 32.38 10.67 6.78
C PRO A 2 32.56 11.12 8.23
N ASP A 3 32.71 10.16 9.14
CA ASP A 3 32.93 10.43 10.55
C ASP A 3 34.27 11.14 10.75
N PRO A 4 34.30 12.36 11.32
CA PRO A 4 35.54 13.09 11.55
C PRO A 4 36.50 12.37 12.52
N SER A 5 36.01 11.40 13.28
CA SER A 5 36.80 10.56 14.20
C SER A 5 37.14 9.17 13.63
N ASN A 6 36.46 8.72 12.56
CA ASN A 6 36.73 7.47 11.88
C ASN A 6 36.58 7.62 10.35
N PRO A 7 37.66 7.78 9.58
CA PRO A 7 37.59 8.00 8.13
C PRO A 7 37.04 6.80 7.33
N SER A 8 36.79 5.66 7.96
CA SER A 8 36.09 4.50 7.36
C SER A 8 34.60 4.43 7.74
N GLY A 9 34.14 5.27 8.67
CA GLY A 9 32.76 5.35 9.13
C GLY A 9 31.97 6.42 8.36
N THR A 10 30.70 6.12 8.06
CA THR A 10 29.74 7.07 7.50
C THR A 10 28.77 7.47 8.59
N VAL A 11 28.76 8.75 8.97
CA VAL A 11 27.72 9.38 9.80
C VAL A 11 26.48 9.58 8.93
N VAL A 12 25.38 8.94 9.32
CA VAL A 12 24.04 9.25 8.81
C VAL A 12 23.70 10.65 9.31
N SER A 13 23.58 11.61 8.40
CA SER A 13 23.18 12.98 8.76
C SER A 13 21.66 13.07 8.71
N THR A 14 21.01 13.20 9.85
CA THR A 14 19.56 13.46 9.92
C THR A 14 19.33 14.96 9.73
N SER A 15 18.83 15.35 8.56
CA SER A 15 18.39 16.73 8.32
C SER A 15 17.03 16.95 8.99
N THR A 16 16.98 17.75 10.06
CA THR A 16 15.72 18.10 10.73
C THR A 16 15.14 19.39 10.12
N THR A 17 14.13 19.26 9.27
CA THR A 17 13.36 20.41 8.79
C THR A 17 12.24 20.72 9.77
N THR A 18 12.32 21.87 10.44
CA THR A 18 11.28 22.33 11.37
C THR A 18 10.26 23.20 10.64
N PHE A 19 9.00 22.81 10.65
CA PHE A 19 7.90 23.61 10.10
C PHE A 19 7.12 24.27 11.24
N SER A 20 6.97 25.59 11.20
CA SER A 20 6.03 26.29 12.07
C SER A 20 4.65 26.32 11.43
N MET A 21 3.62 25.87 12.14
CA MET A 21 2.26 25.79 11.64
C MET A 21 1.32 26.64 12.50
N ASN A 22 0.43 27.41 11.85
CA ASN A 22 -0.58 28.15 12.59
C ASN A 22 -1.66 27.19 13.14
N LYS A 23 -2.40 27.66 14.16
CA LYS A 23 -3.40 26.85 14.86
C LYS A 23 -4.50 26.29 13.94
N ASN A 24 -4.90 27.03 12.90
CA ASN A 24 -5.95 26.60 11.99
C ASN A 24 -5.46 25.48 11.07
N THR A 25 -4.27 25.59 10.51
CA THR A 25 -3.65 24.54 9.70
C THR A 25 -3.40 23.28 10.53
N ALA A 26 -2.90 23.42 11.77
CA ALA A 26 -2.70 22.28 12.66
C ALA A 26 -4.00 21.55 12.99
N ARG A 27 -5.09 22.31 13.19
CA ARG A 27 -6.43 21.74 13.40
C ARG A 27 -6.91 20.98 12.17
N ASN A 28 -6.75 21.53 10.97
CA ASN A 28 -7.16 20.88 9.73
C ASN A 28 -6.37 19.59 9.50
N LEU A 29 -5.07 19.58 9.82
CA LEU A 29 -4.26 18.36 9.74
C LEU A 29 -4.72 17.29 10.74
N CYS A 30 -5.02 17.68 11.98
CA CYS A 30 -5.58 16.74 12.97
C CYS A 30 -6.94 16.19 12.52
N GLN A 31 -7.79 17.03 11.90
CA GLN A 31 -9.04 16.57 11.31
C GLN A 31 -8.81 15.53 10.21
N GLN A 32 -7.81 15.75 9.34
CA GLN A 32 -7.44 14.75 8.33
C GLN A 32 -6.98 13.43 8.97
N PHE A 33 -6.28 13.45 10.10
CA PHE A 33 -5.92 12.22 10.82
C PHE A 33 -7.13 11.49 11.40
N VAL A 34 -8.16 12.21 11.84
CA VAL A 34 -9.44 11.63 12.26
C VAL A 34 -10.20 11.04 11.06
N ASP A 35 -10.27 11.77 9.95
CA ASP A 35 -10.92 11.35 8.71
C ASP A 35 -10.23 10.10 8.11
N ALA A 36 -8.91 10.04 8.21
CA ALA A 36 -8.08 8.90 7.79
C ALA A 36 -8.07 7.74 8.80
N ARG A 37 -8.68 7.91 9.99
CA ARG A 37 -8.68 6.92 11.08
C ARG A 37 -7.28 6.59 11.57
N TYR A 38 -6.37 7.55 11.57
CA TYR A 38 -5.04 7.40 12.18
C TYR A 38 -5.07 7.61 13.69
N ILE A 39 -5.97 8.47 14.17
CA ILE A 39 -6.19 8.73 15.59
C ILE A 39 -7.67 8.60 15.92
N GLU A 40 -7.94 8.30 17.18
CA GLU A 40 -9.29 8.24 17.75
C GLU A 40 -9.30 8.83 19.16
N SER A 41 -10.48 9.21 19.63
CA SER A 41 -10.65 9.67 21.01
C SER A 41 -10.42 8.51 21.98
N ALA A 42 -9.66 8.77 23.04
CA ALA A 42 -9.36 7.78 24.08
C ALA A 42 -10.57 7.45 24.96
N ASP A 43 -11.67 8.21 24.86
CA ASP A 43 -12.94 7.91 25.53
C ASP A 43 -13.74 6.78 24.84
N GLY A 44 -13.23 6.26 23.70
CA GLY A 44 -13.81 5.14 22.96
C GLY A 44 -15.00 5.51 22.08
N LYS A 45 -15.33 6.80 21.96
CA LYS A 45 -16.37 7.25 21.02
C LYS A 45 -15.73 7.59 19.67
N PRO A 46 -16.29 7.11 18.55
CA PRO A 46 -15.84 7.50 17.23
C PRO A 46 -16.24 8.95 16.96
N ASP A 47 -15.39 9.88 17.38
CA ASP A 47 -15.55 11.30 17.07
C ASP A 47 -15.27 11.53 15.59
N GLN A 48 -16.22 12.16 14.90
CA GLN A 48 -16.05 12.57 13.51
C GLN A 48 -15.32 13.91 13.39
N VAL A 49 -15.15 14.64 14.50
CA VAL A 49 -14.57 15.98 14.52
C VAL A 49 -13.49 16.07 15.58
N PHE A 50 -12.33 16.60 15.20
CA PHE A 50 -11.23 16.84 16.11
C PHE A 50 -11.59 17.95 17.12
N GLN A 51 -11.72 17.60 18.40
CA GLN A 51 -12.08 18.52 19.47
C GLN A 51 -10.93 19.47 19.82
N GLN A 52 -11.25 20.75 20.04
CA GLN A 52 -10.23 21.80 20.19
C GLN A 52 -9.59 21.88 21.59
N ARG A 53 -10.24 21.36 22.63
CA ARG A 53 -9.77 21.43 24.02
C ARG A 53 -10.23 20.21 24.81
N GLY A 54 -9.36 19.69 25.66
CA GLY A 54 -9.69 18.64 26.63
C GLY A 54 -9.83 17.23 26.06
N GLY A 55 -9.76 17.06 24.74
CA GLY A 55 -9.78 15.73 24.11
C GLY A 55 -8.44 15.02 24.32
N VAL A 56 -8.51 13.77 24.78
CA VAL A 56 -7.36 12.86 24.82
C VAL A 56 -7.47 11.96 23.60
N TRP A 57 -6.45 11.97 22.75
CA TRP A 57 -6.41 11.22 21.50
C TRP A 57 -5.34 10.14 21.57
N ARG A 58 -5.60 9.01 20.94
CA ARG A 58 -4.63 7.91 20.81
C ARG A 58 -4.56 7.47 19.35
N PRO A 59 -3.43 6.91 18.90
CA PRO A 59 -3.35 6.34 17.56
C PRO A 59 -4.21 5.07 17.47
N THR A 60 -4.81 4.83 16.32
CA THR A 60 -5.47 3.56 16.00
C THR A 60 -4.43 2.53 15.55
N SER A 61 -4.81 1.25 15.43
CA SER A 61 -3.95 0.22 14.82
C SER A 61 -3.42 0.65 13.45
N LYS A 62 -4.29 1.20 12.60
CA LYS A 62 -3.92 1.74 11.29
C LYS A 62 -2.94 2.90 11.40
N GLY A 63 -3.20 3.85 12.30
CA GLY A 63 -2.33 5.00 12.53
C GLY A 63 -0.93 4.59 12.95
N ILE A 64 -0.82 3.58 13.82
CA ILE A 64 0.47 3.02 14.25
C ILE A 64 1.20 2.39 13.07
N MET A 65 0.52 1.58 12.25
CA MET A 65 1.15 0.98 11.06
C MET A 65 1.65 2.02 10.05
N ILE A 66 0.83 3.04 9.76
CA ILE A 66 1.23 4.13 8.86
C ILE A 66 2.41 4.93 9.45
N PHE A 67 2.39 5.18 10.76
CA PHE A 67 3.48 5.87 11.45
C PHE A 67 4.76 5.04 11.46
N ASP A 68 4.67 3.73 11.65
CA ASP A 68 5.78 2.80 11.57
C ASP A 68 6.40 2.81 10.15
N TRP A 69 5.58 2.71 9.10
CA TRP A 69 6.05 2.81 7.72
C TRP A 69 6.71 4.15 7.41
N PHE A 70 6.17 5.24 7.96
CA PHE A 70 6.78 6.56 7.85
C PHE A 70 8.16 6.59 8.52
N CYS A 71 8.27 6.07 9.75
CA CYS A 71 9.54 6.02 10.47
C CYS A 71 10.58 5.20 9.71
N GLN A 72 10.20 4.03 9.21
CA GLN A 72 11.08 3.16 8.43
C GLN A 72 11.56 3.83 7.13
N SER A 73 10.66 4.54 6.44
CA SER A 73 10.97 5.21 5.17
C SER A 73 11.84 6.46 5.36
N ASN A 74 11.89 7.02 6.56
CA ASN A 74 12.68 8.22 6.89
C ASN A 74 13.89 7.92 7.80
N GLY A 75 14.18 6.64 8.07
CA GLY A 75 15.31 6.25 8.92
C GLY A 75 15.17 6.67 10.39
N LEU A 76 13.94 6.82 10.90
CA LEU A 76 13.66 7.22 12.28
C LEU A 76 13.57 5.99 13.18
N TYR A 77 14.52 5.84 14.12
CA TYR A 77 14.55 4.76 15.11
C TYR A 77 14.44 5.31 16.52
N GLN A 78 13.41 4.86 17.23
CA GLN A 78 13.19 5.14 18.63
C GLN A 78 12.65 3.88 19.31
N ASP A 79 13.17 3.56 20.51
CA ASP A 79 12.78 2.37 21.25
C ASP A 79 11.27 2.32 21.54
N GLN A 80 10.63 3.48 21.70
CA GLN A 80 9.19 3.60 21.92
C GLN A 80 8.33 3.07 20.76
N LEU A 81 8.89 2.95 19.53
CA LEU A 81 8.14 2.38 18.39
C LEU A 81 7.76 0.91 18.64
N SER A 82 8.65 0.16 19.30
CA SER A 82 8.41 -1.25 19.63
C SER A 82 7.23 -1.43 20.59
N GLU A 83 7.05 -0.49 21.53
CA GLU A 83 5.93 -0.50 22.47
C GLU A 83 4.60 -0.25 21.75
N LEU A 84 4.59 0.59 20.72
CA LEU A 84 3.40 0.87 19.90
C LEU A 84 3.02 -0.32 19.02
N HIS A 85 3.98 -1.11 18.54
CA HIS A 85 3.70 -2.29 17.69
C HIS A 85 2.78 -3.30 18.37
N CYS A 86 2.84 -3.43 19.70
CA CYS A 86 1.96 -4.30 20.47
C CYS A 86 0.47 -3.90 20.38
N LEU A 87 0.15 -2.69 19.93
CA LEU A 87 -1.22 -2.19 19.76
C LEU A 87 -1.78 -2.41 18.35
N ILE A 88 -1.00 -3.00 17.44
CA ILE A 88 -1.45 -3.33 16.08
C ILE A 88 -2.36 -4.57 16.16
N THR A 89 -3.62 -4.42 15.76
CA THR A 89 -4.66 -5.45 15.92
C THR A 89 -4.88 -6.31 14.67
N GLY A 90 -4.18 -6.03 13.58
CA GLY A 90 -4.36 -6.73 12.30
C GLY A 90 -3.54 -6.19 11.14
N PRO A 91 -3.48 -6.89 10.00
CA PRO A 91 -2.80 -6.42 8.81
C PRO A 91 -3.59 -5.28 8.14
N LEU A 92 -2.88 -4.30 7.59
CA LEU A 92 -3.44 -3.20 6.81
C LEU A 92 -3.25 -3.47 5.32
N LEU A 93 -4.35 -3.51 4.56
CA LEU A 93 -4.31 -3.71 3.12
C LEU A 93 -3.80 -2.44 2.43
N HIS A 94 -2.65 -2.56 1.77
CA HIS A 94 -2.07 -1.47 0.99
C HIS A 94 -2.73 -1.40 -0.39
N LEU A 95 -3.51 -0.35 -0.64
CA LEU A 95 -4.06 -0.05 -1.96
C LEU A 95 -2.99 0.68 -2.79
N GLU A 96 -2.70 0.17 -3.99
CA GLU A 96 -1.85 0.86 -4.96
C GLU A 96 -2.44 2.23 -5.28
N ARG A 97 -1.58 3.23 -5.46
CA ARG A 97 -1.98 4.60 -5.79
C ARG A 97 -1.34 5.06 -7.08
N ASP A 98 -2.08 5.88 -7.81
CA ASP A 98 -1.55 6.59 -8.97
C ASP A 98 -0.60 7.69 -8.47
N VAL A 99 0.65 7.64 -8.89
CA VAL A 99 1.74 8.51 -8.40
C VAL A 99 1.43 10.01 -8.61
N LYS A 100 0.66 10.37 -9.65
CA LYS A 100 0.39 11.77 -9.99
C LYS A 100 -0.84 12.33 -9.29
N THR A 101 -1.88 11.51 -9.17
CA THR A 101 -3.19 11.94 -8.65
C THR A 101 -3.42 11.54 -7.20
N ASP A 102 -2.54 10.69 -6.65
CA ASP A 102 -2.64 10.08 -5.33
C ASP A 102 -3.96 9.32 -5.10
N LYS A 103 -4.63 8.90 -6.19
CA LYS A 103 -5.88 8.15 -6.09
C LYS A 103 -5.58 6.67 -6.00
N CYS A 104 -6.33 5.96 -5.15
CA CYS A 104 -6.33 4.50 -5.12
C CYS A 104 -6.67 3.94 -6.51
N HIS A 105 -5.87 3.00 -7.00
CA HIS A 105 -6.21 2.20 -8.17
C HIS A 105 -7.41 1.31 -7.82
N VAL A 106 -8.42 1.34 -8.67
CA VAL A 106 -9.63 0.53 -8.53
C VAL A 106 -9.94 -0.10 -9.87
N ASP A 107 -9.55 -1.36 -10.03
CA ASP A 107 -9.95 -2.22 -11.14
C ASP A 107 -10.77 -3.39 -10.61
N ARG A 108 -11.23 -4.27 -11.52
CA ARG A 108 -12.02 -5.43 -11.15
C ARG A 108 -11.28 -6.37 -10.20
N ALA A 109 -10.03 -6.71 -10.50
CA ALA A 109 -9.28 -7.72 -9.75
C ALA A 109 -8.90 -7.22 -8.34
N THR A 110 -8.45 -5.98 -8.22
CA THR A 110 -8.22 -5.28 -6.95
C THR A 110 -9.51 -5.22 -6.14
N THR A 111 -10.64 -4.87 -6.77
CA THR A 111 -11.94 -4.81 -6.09
C THR A 111 -12.34 -6.19 -5.55
N GLU A 112 -12.15 -7.26 -6.33
CA GLU A 112 -12.44 -8.63 -5.92
C GLU A 112 -11.54 -9.10 -4.75
N VAL A 113 -10.26 -8.73 -4.74
CA VAL A 113 -9.34 -8.97 -3.60
C VAL A 113 -9.82 -8.24 -2.35
N VAL A 114 -10.08 -6.94 -2.43
CA VAL A 114 -10.53 -6.14 -1.28
C VAL A 114 -11.87 -6.67 -0.75
N PHE A 115 -12.78 -7.04 -1.66
CA PHE A 115 -14.08 -7.61 -1.30
C PHE A 115 -13.95 -8.92 -0.52
N CYS A 116 -13.08 -9.82 -0.95
CA CYS A 116 -12.90 -11.07 -0.23
C CYS A 116 -12.28 -10.87 1.17
N ARG A 117 -11.41 -9.87 1.34
CA ARG A 117 -10.91 -9.47 2.67
C ARG A 117 -12.02 -8.87 3.52
N LEU A 118 -12.89 -8.06 2.94
CA LEU A 118 -14.05 -7.46 3.59
C LEU A 118 -14.97 -8.53 4.15
N ILE A 119 -15.39 -9.50 3.35
CA ILE A 119 -16.27 -10.58 3.82
C ILE A 119 -15.54 -11.50 4.81
N GLY A 120 -14.21 -11.59 4.68
CA GLY A 120 -13.38 -12.56 5.37
C GLY A 120 -13.59 -13.94 4.77
N VAL A 121 -12.55 -14.77 4.77
CA VAL A 121 -12.64 -16.16 4.29
C VAL A 121 -13.63 -17.01 5.12
N ASP A 122 -14.18 -16.45 6.21
CA ASP A 122 -15.25 -17.05 7.00
C ASP A 122 -16.35 -16.04 7.40
N GLY A 123 -16.89 -15.25 6.46
CA GLY A 123 -18.07 -14.36 6.66
C GLY A 123 -19.33 -15.01 7.28
N ARG A 124 -19.24 -16.27 7.74
CA ARG A 124 -20.23 -17.08 8.47
C ARG A 124 -19.77 -17.51 9.89
N GLY A 125 -18.71 -16.93 10.46
CA GLY A 125 -18.37 -17.08 11.88
C GLY A 125 -17.76 -18.43 12.32
N LYS A 126 -17.19 -19.22 11.40
CA LYS A 126 -16.39 -20.40 11.76
C LYS A 126 -14.90 -20.04 11.69
N LYS A 127 -14.13 -20.34 12.74
CA LYS A 127 -12.69 -20.05 12.76
C LYS A 127 -11.97 -21.01 11.81
N GLY A 128 -11.50 -20.55 10.65
CA GLY A 128 -10.45 -21.24 9.91
C GLY A 128 -9.12 -21.23 10.68
N PRO A 129 -8.25 -22.24 10.51
CA PRO A 129 -7.02 -22.42 11.29
C PRO A 129 -5.91 -21.38 11.04
N TYR A 130 -6.15 -20.37 10.18
CA TYR A 130 -5.22 -19.28 9.87
C TYR A 130 -5.86 -17.89 10.05
N SER A 131 -6.91 -17.76 10.87
CA SER A 131 -7.57 -16.50 11.18
C SER A 131 -6.88 -15.75 12.32
N GLU A 132 -5.62 -15.39 12.12
CA GLU A 132 -4.98 -14.35 12.93
C GLU A 132 -4.95 -13.06 12.11
N GLY A 133 -5.74 -12.07 12.54
CA GLY A 133 -5.44 -10.65 12.28
C GLY A 133 -6.51 -9.79 11.60
N ALA A 134 -7.27 -10.27 10.61
CA ALA A 134 -8.26 -9.41 9.94
C ALA A 134 -9.67 -10.00 10.04
N ALA A 135 -10.45 -9.54 11.01
CA ALA A 135 -11.87 -9.87 11.07
C ALA A 135 -12.59 -9.18 9.90
N GLY A 136 -13.14 -9.98 8.98
CA GLY A 136 -14.10 -9.47 8.01
C GLY A 136 -15.35 -8.89 8.69
N ILE A 137 -16.19 -8.22 7.93
CA ILE A 137 -17.49 -7.73 8.41
C ILE A 137 -18.40 -8.90 8.77
N ARG A 138 -19.23 -8.71 9.80
CA ARG A 138 -20.26 -9.68 10.15
C ARG A 138 -21.50 -9.42 9.33
N LEU A 139 -21.86 -10.38 8.48
CA LEU A 139 -23.12 -10.36 7.74
C LEU A 139 -24.26 -10.82 8.64
N GLN A 140 -25.41 -10.15 8.54
CA GLN A 140 -26.66 -10.56 9.17
C GLN A 140 -27.32 -11.66 8.31
N PRO A 141 -27.46 -12.90 8.82
CA PRO A 141 -27.89 -14.05 8.01
C PRO A 141 -29.31 -13.94 7.47
N GLU A 142 -30.20 -13.26 8.19
CA GLU A 142 -31.58 -13.05 7.78
C GLU A 142 -32.06 -11.65 8.19
N ARG A 143 -32.64 -10.92 7.24
CA ARG A 143 -33.24 -9.61 7.47
C ARG A 143 -34.54 -9.49 6.66
N LYS A 144 -35.63 -9.09 7.31
CA LYS A 144 -36.91 -8.81 6.64
C LYS A 144 -37.03 -7.33 6.32
N VAL A 145 -37.24 -7.01 5.03
CA VAL A 145 -37.45 -5.64 4.54
C VAL A 145 -38.66 -5.67 3.61
N ASN A 146 -39.67 -4.82 3.87
CA ASN A 146 -40.88 -4.71 3.06
C ASN A 146 -41.58 -6.06 2.78
N GLY A 147 -41.60 -6.95 3.78
CA GLY A 147 -42.22 -8.28 3.66
C GLY A 147 -41.41 -9.33 2.90
N LYS A 148 -40.24 -8.97 2.36
CA LYS A 148 -39.29 -9.92 1.75
C LYS A 148 -38.15 -10.23 2.71
N THR A 149 -37.74 -11.50 2.76
CA THR A 149 -36.55 -11.93 3.50
C THR A 149 -35.33 -11.85 2.60
N TYR A 150 -34.27 -11.23 3.11
CA TYR A 150 -32.96 -11.13 2.49
C TYR A 150 -31.94 -11.82 3.39
N HIS A 151 -30.89 -12.39 2.79
CA HIS A 151 -29.86 -13.14 3.48
C HIS A 151 -28.49 -12.47 3.37
N ASP A 152 -27.60 -12.78 4.32
CA ASP A 152 -26.19 -12.34 4.31
C ASP A 152 -26.07 -10.81 4.05
N THR A 153 -26.80 -10.01 4.85
CA THR A 153 -26.95 -8.57 4.67
C THR A 153 -26.03 -7.74 5.57
N CYS A 154 -25.66 -6.54 5.15
CA CYS A 154 -24.94 -5.56 5.97
C CYS A 154 -25.37 -4.12 5.64
N THR A 155 -24.99 -3.15 6.46
CA THR A 155 -25.23 -1.74 6.19
C THR A 155 -24.06 -1.13 5.42
N GLY A 156 -24.33 -0.08 4.64
CA GLY A 156 -23.27 0.66 3.94
C GLY A 156 -22.27 1.30 4.91
N GLN A 157 -22.71 1.71 6.10
CA GLN A 157 -21.82 2.21 7.15
C GLN A 157 -20.74 1.18 7.53
N VAL A 158 -21.14 -0.08 7.78
CA VAL A 158 -20.19 -1.14 8.21
C VAL A 158 -19.14 -1.43 7.13
N ILE A 159 -19.54 -1.42 5.86
CA ILE A 159 -18.61 -1.60 4.73
C ILE A 159 -17.61 -0.42 4.69
N ALA A 160 -18.10 0.82 4.78
CA ALA A 160 -17.26 2.00 4.70
C ALA A 160 -16.29 2.13 5.88
N GLU A 161 -16.73 1.77 7.10
CA GLU A 161 -15.88 1.72 8.29
C GLU A 161 -14.78 0.67 8.14
N TRP A 162 -15.13 -0.55 7.72
CA TRP A 162 -14.13 -1.60 7.50
C TRP A 162 -13.07 -1.16 6.49
N LEU A 163 -13.47 -0.55 5.37
CA LEU A 163 -12.55 -0.05 4.36
C LEU A 163 -11.61 1.03 4.92
N ARG A 164 -12.13 1.97 5.72
CA ARG A 164 -11.29 3.02 6.32
C ARG A 164 -10.33 2.46 7.37
N ASP A 165 -10.74 1.43 8.12
CA ASP A 165 -9.95 0.92 9.24
C ASP A 165 -8.92 -0.15 8.80
N ASN A 166 -9.21 -0.91 7.73
CA ASN A 166 -8.40 -2.07 7.29
C ASN A 166 -7.68 -1.87 5.95
N THR A 167 -7.78 -0.67 5.34
CA THR A 167 -7.03 -0.34 4.13
C THR A 167 -6.31 1.01 4.27
N THR A 168 -5.41 1.32 3.33
CA THR A 168 -4.72 2.61 3.26
C THR A 168 -5.59 3.78 2.75
N CYS A 169 -6.93 3.63 2.65
CA CYS A 169 -7.83 4.74 2.32
C CYS A 169 -7.64 5.92 3.28
N VAL A 170 -7.52 7.16 2.79
CA VAL A 170 -7.27 8.34 3.64
C VAL A 170 -8.53 9.08 4.06
N ASP A 171 -9.69 8.76 3.49
CA ASP A 171 -10.96 9.37 3.88
C ASP A 171 -12.17 8.49 3.51
N LEU A 172 -13.37 9.01 3.81
CA LEU A 172 -14.64 8.36 3.45
C LEU A 172 -14.89 8.31 1.94
N ARG A 173 -14.37 9.27 1.16
CA ARG A 173 -14.60 9.34 -0.29
C ARG A 173 -13.91 8.18 -0.99
N GLU A 174 -12.68 7.85 -0.59
CA GLU A 174 -11.96 6.69 -1.13
C GLU A 174 -12.65 5.37 -0.77
N ALA A 175 -13.12 5.23 0.47
CA ALA A 175 -13.88 4.05 0.89
C ALA A 175 -15.19 3.90 0.11
N VAL A 176 -15.93 5.00 -0.11
CA VAL A 176 -17.14 5.00 -0.94
C VAL A 176 -16.84 4.67 -2.39
N ASN A 177 -15.72 5.17 -2.94
CA ASN A 177 -15.30 4.84 -4.29
C ASN A 177 -15.05 3.33 -4.45
N MET A 178 -14.31 2.71 -3.53
CA MET A 178 -14.09 1.26 -3.52
C MET A 178 -15.40 0.48 -3.35
N ALA A 179 -16.23 0.85 -2.37
CA ALA A 179 -17.50 0.18 -2.11
C ALA A 179 -18.51 0.31 -3.26
N THR A 180 -18.48 1.42 -3.99
CA THR A 180 -19.25 1.61 -5.23
C THR A 180 -18.89 0.55 -6.27
N HIS A 181 -17.62 0.14 -6.35
CA HIS A 181 -17.19 -0.91 -7.27
C HIS A 181 -17.68 -2.30 -6.84
N PHE A 182 -17.91 -2.56 -5.55
CA PHE A 182 -18.58 -3.79 -5.11
C PHE A 182 -19.99 -3.91 -5.70
N VAL A 183 -20.73 -2.80 -5.76
CA VAL A 183 -22.05 -2.76 -6.41
C VAL A 183 -21.90 -2.86 -7.93
N HIS A 184 -20.98 -2.10 -8.51
CA HIS A 184 -20.77 -2.06 -9.97
C HIS A 184 -20.40 -3.43 -10.56
N TYR A 185 -19.54 -4.19 -9.88
CA TYR A 185 -19.15 -5.55 -10.30
C TYR A 185 -20.11 -6.64 -9.81
N ASN A 186 -21.28 -6.25 -9.28
CA ASN A 186 -22.31 -7.16 -8.80
C ASN A 186 -21.80 -8.14 -7.73
N LEU A 187 -20.96 -7.67 -6.79
CA LEU A 187 -20.53 -8.45 -5.62
C LEU A 187 -21.52 -8.30 -4.46
N ILE A 188 -22.19 -7.15 -4.39
CA ILE A 188 -23.31 -6.87 -3.47
C ILE A 188 -24.45 -6.19 -4.23
N GLU A 189 -25.66 -6.34 -3.70
CA GLU A 189 -26.89 -5.76 -4.27
C GLU A 189 -27.58 -4.86 -3.25
N SER A 190 -28.14 -3.75 -3.71
CA SER A 190 -28.88 -2.83 -2.85
C SER A 190 -30.26 -3.40 -2.50
N VAL A 191 -30.53 -3.51 -1.20
CA VAL A 191 -31.82 -3.94 -0.63
C VAL A 191 -32.62 -2.73 -0.16
N THR A 192 -31.95 -1.77 0.45
CA THR A 192 -32.54 -0.52 0.93
C THR A 192 -31.58 0.61 0.64
N THR A 193 -32.09 1.70 0.09
CA THR A 193 -31.32 2.87 -0.29
C THR A 193 -31.66 4.05 0.62
N ASP A 194 -30.66 4.82 0.99
CA ASP A 194 -30.86 6.08 1.69
C ASP A 194 -31.07 7.22 0.69
N MET A 195 -32.35 7.50 0.40
CA MET A 195 -32.73 8.53 -0.58
C MET A 195 -32.32 9.93 -0.15
N ALA A 196 -32.34 10.23 1.16
CA ALA A 196 -31.92 11.53 1.68
C ALA A 196 -30.42 11.75 1.42
N TYR A 197 -29.61 10.74 1.73
CA TYR A 197 -28.18 10.78 1.48
C TYR A 197 -27.85 10.86 -0.03
N MET A 198 -28.56 10.08 -0.85
CA MET A 198 -28.38 10.08 -2.31
C MET A 198 -28.70 11.44 -2.94
N ASN A 199 -29.74 12.12 -2.44
CA ASN A 199 -30.12 13.45 -2.92
C ASN A 199 -29.10 14.53 -2.51
N GLN A 200 -28.46 14.37 -1.35
CA GLN A 200 -27.44 15.30 -0.88
C GLN A 200 -26.10 15.07 -1.59
N PHE A 201 -25.74 13.82 -1.87
CA PHE A 201 -24.44 13.43 -2.42
C PHE A 201 -24.60 12.70 -3.75
N ALA A 202 -24.57 13.45 -4.85
CA ALA A 202 -24.79 12.93 -6.21
C ALA A 202 -23.81 11.81 -6.64
N ALA A 203 -22.62 11.73 -6.04
CA ALA A 203 -21.64 10.67 -6.29
C ALA A 203 -22.02 9.33 -5.62
N CYS A 204 -22.95 9.34 -4.66
CA CYS A 204 -23.31 8.17 -3.84
C CYS A 204 -24.62 7.52 -4.32
N LYS A 205 -24.82 7.39 -5.64
CA LYS A 205 -26.03 6.78 -6.21
C LYS A 205 -26.03 5.26 -6.10
N LEU A 206 -24.87 4.64 -6.32
CA LEU A 206 -24.72 3.19 -6.29
C LEU A 206 -24.51 2.67 -4.86
N PHE A 207 -23.70 3.39 -4.08
CA PHE A 207 -23.38 3.04 -2.70
C PHE A 207 -23.57 4.23 -1.76
N GLN A 208 -24.19 4.00 -0.60
CA GLN A 208 -24.40 5.00 0.44
C GLN A 208 -23.79 4.49 1.76
N PRO A 209 -22.80 5.18 2.35
CA PRO A 209 -22.11 4.76 3.57
C PRO A 209 -22.94 5.08 4.84
N THR A 210 -24.21 4.67 4.88
CA THR A 210 -25.13 5.01 5.98
C THR A 210 -25.66 3.76 6.69
N PRO A 211 -26.14 3.88 7.94
CA PRO A 211 -26.80 2.76 8.63
C PRO A 211 -28.15 2.39 8.02
N ILE A 212 -28.76 3.29 7.24
CA ILE A 212 -30.07 3.12 6.59
C ILE A 212 -29.93 2.31 5.31
N ALA A 213 -28.84 2.51 4.56
CA ALA A 213 -28.57 1.77 3.34
C ALA A 213 -28.17 0.32 3.65
N ILE A 214 -28.86 -0.64 3.04
CA ILE A 214 -28.70 -2.08 3.28
C ILE A 214 -28.32 -2.75 1.98
N TYR A 215 -27.29 -3.58 2.06
CA TYR A 215 -26.78 -4.38 0.95
C TYR A 215 -26.84 -5.86 1.31
N GLN A 216 -27.12 -6.71 0.32
CA GLN A 216 -27.00 -8.16 0.44
C GLN A 216 -25.82 -8.66 -0.38
N LEU A 217 -25.21 -9.76 0.05
CA LEU A 217 -24.28 -10.51 -0.78
C LEU A 217 -25.01 -11.02 -2.03
N SER A 218 -24.46 -10.77 -3.22
CA SER A 218 -25.02 -11.30 -4.47
C SER A 218 -24.57 -12.75 -4.69
N GLN A 219 -25.20 -13.45 -5.65
CA GLN A 219 -24.73 -14.78 -6.05
C GLN A 219 -23.27 -14.76 -6.52
N ARG A 220 -22.89 -13.76 -7.33
CA ARG A 220 -21.51 -13.63 -7.82
C ARG A 220 -20.53 -13.35 -6.67
N GLY A 221 -20.91 -12.49 -5.72
CA GLY A 221 -20.09 -12.22 -4.54
C GLY A 221 -19.89 -13.49 -3.70
N GLN A 222 -20.95 -14.29 -3.57
CA GLN A 222 -20.89 -15.59 -2.90
C GLN A 222 -19.97 -16.57 -3.63
N ASP A 223 -20.13 -16.74 -4.95
CA ASP A 223 -19.30 -17.63 -5.77
C ASP A 223 -17.81 -17.27 -5.67
N LEU A 224 -17.49 -15.97 -5.65
CA LEU A 224 -16.12 -15.47 -5.52
C LEU A 224 -15.50 -15.86 -4.16
N VAL A 225 -16.25 -15.69 -3.07
CA VAL A 225 -15.78 -16.03 -1.71
C VAL A 225 -15.68 -17.56 -1.52
N GLU A 226 -16.60 -18.33 -2.08
CA GLU A 226 -16.60 -19.80 -2.00
C GLU A 226 -15.50 -20.44 -2.86
N THR A 227 -15.25 -19.91 -4.06
CA THR A 227 -14.12 -20.31 -4.91
C THR A 227 -12.79 -20.05 -4.21
N SER A 228 -12.68 -18.92 -3.52
CA SER A 228 -11.50 -18.59 -2.70
C SER A 228 -11.30 -19.60 -1.56
N SER A 229 -12.38 -20.10 -0.97
CA SER A 229 -12.36 -21.00 0.20
C SER A 229 -12.13 -22.48 -0.18
N SER A 230 -12.64 -22.92 -1.33
CA SER A 230 -12.58 -24.32 -1.80
C SER A 230 -11.19 -24.77 -2.29
N SER A 231 -10.27 -23.83 -2.55
CA SER A 231 -8.85 -24.12 -2.81
C SER A 231 -8.14 -24.86 -1.66
N ARG A 232 -8.78 -24.98 -0.48
CA ARG A 232 -8.26 -25.65 0.71
C ARG A 232 -8.64 -27.13 0.87
N CYS A 233 -9.50 -27.70 0.01
CA CYS A 233 -10.06 -29.06 0.24
C CYS A 233 -9.88 -30.09 -0.90
N SER A 234 -9.16 -29.79 -1.97
CA SER A 234 -8.87 -30.79 -3.03
C SER A 234 -7.51 -31.46 -2.85
N SER A 235 -7.24 -31.99 -1.65
CA SER A 235 -6.20 -33.00 -1.44
C SER A 235 -6.81 -34.40 -1.31
N GLN A 236 -7.60 -34.84 -2.30
CA GLN A 236 -7.89 -36.27 -2.47
C GLN A 236 -8.38 -36.58 -3.90
N GLY A 237 -7.50 -37.22 -4.68
CA GLY A 237 -7.86 -38.17 -5.73
C GLY A 237 -8.52 -37.63 -7.00
N LYS A 238 -7.71 -37.38 -8.04
CA LYS A 238 -7.69 -38.17 -9.29
C LYS A 238 -6.64 -37.58 -10.24
N THR A 239 -5.58 -38.35 -10.45
CA THR A 239 -4.65 -38.17 -11.56
C THR A 239 -5.39 -38.49 -12.86
N ASP A 240 -5.97 -37.47 -13.49
CA ASP A 240 -6.28 -37.50 -14.91
C ASP A 240 -5.25 -36.64 -15.65
N SER A 241 -4.23 -37.35 -16.10
CA SER A 241 -3.24 -36.87 -17.05
C SER A 241 -3.91 -36.65 -18.41
N SER A 242 -4.25 -35.40 -18.74
CA SER A 242 -4.36 -35.00 -20.14
C SER A 242 -4.19 -33.49 -20.33
N SER A 243 -3.16 -33.18 -21.12
CA SER A 243 -3.01 -32.01 -22.00
C SER A 243 -2.89 -30.61 -21.38
N ALA A 244 -1.65 -30.22 -21.08
CA ALA A 244 -1.14 -28.87 -21.37
C ALA A 244 0.40 -28.89 -21.50
N LYS A 245 0.93 -29.54 -22.54
CA LYS A 245 2.28 -29.25 -23.04
C LYS A 245 2.18 -28.08 -24.02
N GLY A 246 2.83 -26.95 -23.73
CA GLY A 246 3.02 -25.89 -24.72
C GLY A 246 3.19 -24.45 -24.23
N GLY A 247 3.19 -24.17 -22.92
CA GLY A 247 3.55 -22.84 -22.43
C GLY A 247 5.07 -22.68 -22.40
N VAL A 248 5.64 -21.73 -23.14
CA VAL A 248 7.02 -21.27 -22.92
C VAL A 248 7.11 -20.91 -21.44
N ASN A 249 8.01 -21.56 -20.69
CA ASN A 249 8.18 -21.28 -19.27
C ASN A 249 8.70 -19.83 -19.17
N GLU A 250 7.79 -18.89 -18.92
CA GLU A 250 8.09 -17.48 -18.92
C GLU A 250 9.16 -17.18 -17.86
N SER A 251 10.23 -16.49 -18.27
CA SER A 251 11.32 -16.14 -17.35
C SER A 251 10.78 -15.31 -16.19
N ASN A 252 11.31 -15.51 -14.98
CA ASN A 252 10.90 -14.74 -13.81
C ASN A 252 11.09 -13.24 -13.98
N ARG A 253 11.98 -12.80 -14.88
CA ARG A 253 12.12 -11.39 -15.27
C ARG A 253 10.83 -10.85 -15.91
N HIS A 254 10.28 -11.54 -16.91
CA HIS A 254 9.03 -11.14 -17.56
C HIS A 254 7.84 -11.24 -16.61
N LYS A 255 7.83 -12.24 -15.71
CA LYS A 255 6.82 -12.32 -14.64
C LYS A 255 6.90 -11.13 -13.70
N LEU A 256 8.11 -10.72 -13.31
CA LEU A 256 8.30 -9.52 -12.49
C LEU A 256 7.84 -8.26 -13.22
N GLU A 257 8.16 -8.10 -14.51
CA GLU A 257 7.66 -6.98 -15.31
C GLU A 257 6.12 -6.91 -15.28
N LYS A 258 5.44 -8.04 -15.49
CA LYS A 258 3.97 -8.12 -15.37
C LYS A 258 3.47 -7.74 -13.99
N ILE A 259 4.09 -8.26 -12.93
CA ILE A 259 3.76 -7.93 -11.54
C ILE A 259 3.93 -6.42 -11.30
N LEU A 260 5.00 -5.83 -11.80
CA LEU A 260 5.27 -4.40 -11.64
C LEU A 260 4.36 -3.52 -12.50
N LEU A 261 3.75 -4.03 -13.58
CA LEU A 261 2.83 -3.29 -14.43
C LEU A 261 1.38 -3.34 -13.92
N ASP A 262 0.95 -4.49 -13.40
CA ASP A 262 -0.42 -4.72 -12.95
C ASP A 262 -0.60 -4.35 -11.45
N PRO A 263 -1.44 -3.36 -11.11
CA PRO A 263 -1.64 -2.94 -9.72
C PRO A 263 -2.13 -4.06 -8.79
N THR A 264 -2.96 -4.97 -9.28
CA THR A 264 -3.49 -6.07 -8.46
C THR A 264 -2.38 -7.07 -8.12
N LEU A 265 -1.58 -7.46 -9.11
CA LEU A 265 -0.42 -8.33 -8.88
C LEU A 265 0.61 -7.66 -7.98
N ARG A 266 0.87 -6.37 -8.17
CA ARG A 266 1.80 -5.60 -7.34
C ARG A 266 1.35 -5.52 -5.88
N LEU A 267 0.05 -5.31 -5.64
CA LEU A 267 -0.55 -5.34 -4.31
C LEU A 267 -0.29 -6.68 -3.61
N LEU A 268 -0.58 -7.79 -4.29
CA LEU A 268 -0.40 -9.14 -3.74
C LEU A 268 1.09 -9.47 -3.53
N PHE A 269 1.95 -9.05 -4.45
CA PHE A 269 3.39 -9.23 -4.34
C PHE A 269 3.97 -8.43 -3.17
N ARG A 270 3.56 -7.16 -2.99
CA ARG A 270 3.98 -6.31 -1.86
C ARG A 270 3.59 -6.94 -0.53
N GLU A 271 2.38 -7.48 -0.44
CA GLU A 271 1.93 -8.14 0.79
C GLU A 271 2.79 -9.38 1.12
N ASN A 272 3.10 -10.22 0.12
CA ASN A 272 3.99 -11.36 0.32
C ASN A 272 5.43 -10.94 0.69
N LEU A 273 5.94 -9.86 0.10
CA LEU A 273 7.24 -9.31 0.47
C LEU A 273 7.25 -8.79 1.92
N ARG A 274 6.15 -8.18 2.38
CA ARG A 274 6.03 -7.72 3.77
C ARG A 274 6.01 -8.88 4.77
N GLU A 275 5.30 -9.96 4.45
CA GLU A 275 5.29 -11.19 5.26
C GLU A 275 6.67 -11.87 5.36
N THR A 276 7.50 -11.67 4.34
CA THR A 276 8.86 -12.24 4.28
C THR A 276 9.95 -11.24 4.66
N TYR A 277 9.58 -10.05 5.13
CA TYR A 277 10.50 -8.96 5.52
C TYR A 277 11.47 -8.53 4.39
N CYS A 278 10.96 -8.48 3.16
CA CYS A 278 11.71 -8.10 1.95
C CYS A 278 11.04 -6.96 1.14
N GLU A 279 10.10 -6.22 1.76
CA GLU A 279 9.33 -5.15 1.08
C GLU A 279 10.21 -3.99 0.61
N GLU A 280 11.33 -3.74 1.29
CA GLU A 280 12.30 -2.70 0.93
C GLU A 280 12.82 -2.82 -0.49
N SER A 281 12.91 -4.03 -1.05
CA SER A 281 13.33 -4.24 -2.44
C SER A 281 12.33 -3.63 -3.45
N LEU A 282 11.03 -3.83 -3.23
CA LEU A 282 9.99 -3.25 -4.09
C LEU A 282 9.89 -1.74 -3.87
N ALA A 283 9.90 -1.29 -2.61
CA ALA A 283 9.82 0.12 -2.28
C ALA A 283 10.98 0.95 -2.87
N PHE A 284 12.21 0.41 -2.81
CA PHE A 284 13.36 1.02 -3.46
C PHE A 284 13.19 1.08 -4.98
N TYR A 285 12.72 -0.02 -5.61
CA TYR A 285 12.53 -0.07 -7.05
C TYR A 285 11.53 1.00 -7.53
N GLU A 286 10.40 1.14 -6.84
CA GLU A 286 9.36 2.14 -7.17
C GLU A 286 9.87 3.58 -7.03
N GLN A 287 10.52 3.91 -5.91
CA GLN A 287 11.05 5.25 -5.68
C GLN A 287 12.21 5.58 -6.63
N ALA A 288 13.08 4.62 -6.92
CA ALA A 288 14.14 4.81 -7.89
C ALA A 288 13.58 5.02 -9.30
N ASP A 289 12.54 4.28 -9.71
CA ASP A 289 11.92 4.42 -11.03
C ASP A 289 11.37 5.83 -11.27
N GLU A 290 10.67 6.36 -10.28
CA GLU A 290 10.12 7.72 -10.31
C GLU A 290 11.23 8.77 -10.47
N ILE A 291 12.25 8.73 -9.60
CA ILE A 291 13.37 9.67 -9.65
C ILE A 291 14.12 9.56 -10.97
N ILE A 292 14.38 8.34 -11.47
CA ILE A 292 15.10 8.12 -12.74
C ILE A 292 14.30 8.71 -13.90
N ARG A 293 12.99 8.47 -13.96
CA ARG A 293 12.12 8.98 -15.03
C ARG A 293 12.07 10.51 -15.01
N ASP A 294 11.89 11.09 -13.84
CA ASP A 294 11.76 12.55 -13.69
C ASP A 294 13.11 13.25 -13.92
N SER A 295 14.21 12.63 -13.51
CA SER A 295 15.58 13.11 -13.79
C SER A 295 15.89 13.08 -15.28
N LYS A 296 15.50 12.04 -16.02
CA LYS A 296 15.66 11.98 -17.48
C LYS A 296 14.87 13.09 -18.18
N ALA A 297 13.60 13.26 -17.82
CA ALA A 297 12.75 14.32 -18.39
C ALA A 297 13.31 15.73 -18.09
N MET A 298 13.87 15.92 -16.89
CA MET A 298 14.53 17.17 -16.51
C MET A 298 15.80 17.41 -17.33
N LEU A 299 16.67 16.41 -17.46
CA LEU A 299 17.91 16.52 -18.25
C LEU A 299 17.62 16.85 -19.73
N GLU A 300 16.57 16.27 -20.32
CA GLU A 300 16.14 16.62 -21.68
C GLU A 300 15.68 18.08 -21.82
N THR A 301 14.99 18.60 -20.79
CA THR A 301 14.55 20.00 -20.74
C THR A 301 15.73 20.96 -20.58
N MET A 302 16.67 20.64 -19.68
CA MET A 302 17.86 21.45 -19.43
C MET A 302 18.77 21.58 -20.67
N LEU A 303 18.83 20.53 -21.51
CA LEU A 303 19.55 20.57 -22.78
C LEU A 303 18.96 21.59 -23.78
N LYS A 304 17.66 21.87 -23.70
CA LYS A 304 16.95 22.79 -24.61
C LYS A 304 16.94 24.23 -24.11
N ASP A 305 16.59 24.46 -22.85
CA ASP A 305 16.26 25.80 -22.35
C ASP A 305 17.28 26.38 -21.35
N LYS A 306 18.36 25.63 -21.01
CA LYS A 306 19.44 26.02 -20.07
C LYS A 306 18.94 26.63 -18.73
N LYS A 307 17.72 26.28 -18.31
CA LYS A 307 17.09 26.67 -17.05
C LYS A 307 16.53 25.41 -16.40
N GLY A 308 16.63 25.30 -15.07
CA GLY A 308 16.11 24.14 -14.34
C GLY A 308 16.89 23.72 -13.09
N ASP A 309 17.93 24.47 -12.70
CA ASP A 309 18.82 24.09 -11.59
C ASP A 309 18.06 23.86 -10.27
N ASP A 310 17.04 24.65 -9.95
CA ASP A 310 16.24 24.46 -8.72
C ASP A 310 15.49 23.12 -8.71
N ALA A 311 14.86 22.75 -9.83
CA ALA A 311 14.14 21.50 -9.95
C ALA A 311 15.08 20.28 -10.03
N ALA A 312 16.26 20.45 -10.63
CA ALA A 312 17.32 19.45 -10.62
C ALA A 312 17.89 19.25 -9.21
N ASN A 313 18.07 20.32 -8.44
CA ASN A 313 18.48 20.24 -7.03
C ASN A 313 17.44 19.55 -6.15
N GLU A 314 16.15 19.74 -6.42
CA GLU A 314 15.07 19.02 -5.74
C GLU A 314 15.14 17.51 -6.02
N LEU A 315 15.36 17.10 -7.28
CA LEU A 315 15.55 15.69 -7.64
C LEU A 315 16.80 15.09 -6.99
N LEU A 316 17.90 15.85 -6.90
CA LEU A 316 19.09 15.43 -6.17
C LEU A 316 18.81 15.24 -4.68
N SER A 317 18.02 16.13 -4.07
CA SER A 317 17.57 16.01 -2.68
C SER A 317 16.75 14.74 -2.48
N GLN A 318 15.81 14.43 -3.38
CA GLN A 318 15.04 13.18 -3.34
C GLN A 318 15.94 11.95 -3.51
N ALA A 319 16.93 12.00 -4.41
CA ALA A 319 17.91 10.93 -4.57
C ALA A 319 18.76 10.72 -3.30
N HIS A 320 19.08 11.79 -2.57
CA HIS A 320 19.73 11.71 -1.26
C HIS A 320 18.86 11.02 -0.21
N VAL A 321 17.56 11.30 -0.19
CA VAL A 321 16.59 10.61 0.69
C VAL A 321 16.58 9.11 0.36
N VAL A 322 16.42 8.74 -0.91
CA VAL A 322 16.45 7.32 -1.33
C VAL A 322 17.77 6.65 -0.97
N PHE A 323 18.90 7.34 -1.14
CA PHE A 323 20.20 6.81 -0.73
C PHE A 323 20.23 6.54 0.78
N ASN A 324 19.84 7.50 1.61
CA ASN A 324 19.85 7.34 3.06
C ASN A 324 18.86 6.27 3.55
N THR A 325 17.71 6.14 2.88
CA THR A 325 16.66 5.18 3.24
C THR A 325 16.97 3.76 2.79
N PHE A 326 17.63 3.53 1.66
CA PHE A 326 17.78 2.16 1.11
C PHE A 326 19.22 1.70 0.90
N LEU A 327 20.17 2.61 0.76
CA LEU A 327 21.53 2.27 0.30
C LEU A 327 22.63 2.59 1.31
N ALA A 328 22.37 3.51 2.24
CA ALA A 328 23.29 3.83 3.31
C ALA A 328 23.50 2.61 4.23
N PRO A 329 24.75 2.32 4.64
CA PRO A 329 25.03 1.22 5.56
C PRO A 329 24.31 1.40 6.90
N GLY A 330 23.69 0.33 7.40
CA GLY A 330 22.92 0.37 8.64
C GLY A 330 21.56 1.02 8.48
N SER A 331 21.12 1.27 7.25
CA SER A 331 19.74 1.68 7.00
C SER A 331 18.79 0.55 7.39
N PRO A 332 17.65 0.84 8.02
CA PRO A 332 16.63 -0.17 8.30
C PRO A 332 16.00 -0.86 7.09
N ARG A 333 15.90 -0.14 5.98
CA ARG A 333 15.33 -0.61 4.72
C ARG A 333 16.44 -0.86 3.72
N GLU A 334 17.60 -1.25 4.23
CA GLU A 334 18.81 -1.46 3.44
C GLU A 334 18.59 -2.58 2.40
N VAL A 335 18.64 -2.25 1.11
CA VAL A 335 18.48 -3.23 0.03
C VAL A 335 19.76 -4.00 -0.20
N ASN A 336 19.63 -5.30 -0.50
CA ASN A 336 20.76 -6.19 -0.75
C ASN A 336 21.37 -5.98 -2.16
N VAL A 337 22.25 -4.99 -2.28
CA VAL A 337 23.02 -4.69 -3.51
C VAL A 337 24.52 -4.80 -3.25
N ASN A 338 25.30 -5.05 -4.30
CA ASN A 338 26.73 -5.26 -4.16
C ASN A 338 27.46 -4.02 -3.58
N HIS A 339 28.56 -4.27 -2.87
CA HIS A 339 29.35 -3.22 -2.23
C HIS A 339 29.84 -2.16 -3.22
N LYS A 340 30.18 -2.54 -4.45
CA LYS A 340 30.70 -1.62 -5.47
C LYS A 340 29.69 -0.53 -5.85
N ILE A 341 28.42 -0.90 -6.08
CA ILE A 341 27.34 0.05 -6.41
C ILE A 341 27.15 1.02 -5.25
N ARG A 342 27.13 0.50 -4.01
CA ARG A 342 26.99 1.33 -2.80
C ARG A 342 28.14 2.31 -2.62
N SER A 343 29.38 1.86 -2.73
CA SER A 343 30.55 2.74 -2.60
C SER A 343 30.53 3.86 -3.64
N SER A 344 30.15 3.56 -4.89
CA SER A 344 30.03 4.56 -5.95
C SER A 344 28.96 5.60 -5.65
N LEU A 345 27.77 5.17 -5.21
CA LEU A 345 26.68 6.08 -4.80
C LEU A 345 27.08 6.91 -3.58
N ALA A 346 27.61 6.28 -2.53
CA ALA A 346 28.04 6.97 -1.33
C ALA A 346 29.13 8.02 -1.61
N GLN A 347 30.11 7.66 -2.44
CA GLN A 347 31.15 8.59 -2.88
C GLN A 347 30.55 9.77 -3.64
N ARG A 348 29.58 9.53 -4.54
CA ARG A 348 28.99 10.60 -5.35
C ARG A 348 28.09 11.52 -4.55
N MET A 349 27.25 10.95 -3.68
CA MET A 349 26.37 11.70 -2.78
C MET A 349 27.19 12.54 -1.78
N THR A 350 28.35 12.05 -1.34
CA THR A 350 29.20 12.80 -0.41
C THR A 350 30.08 13.85 -1.11
N LYS A 351 30.43 13.64 -2.38
CA LYS A 351 31.28 14.55 -3.18
C LYS A 351 30.51 15.64 -3.93
N ALA A 352 29.35 16.07 -3.45
CA ALA A 352 28.55 17.15 -4.06
C ALA A 352 29.20 18.56 -3.98
N GLN A 353 30.52 18.67 -3.78
CA GLN A 353 31.29 19.93 -3.79
C GLN A 353 32.63 19.78 -4.54
N ALA A 354 32.65 19.06 -5.66
CA ALA A 354 33.74 19.25 -6.62
C ALA A 354 33.50 20.57 -7.36
N LEU A 355 34.48 21.49 -7.29
CA LEU A 355 34.37 22.90 -7.72
C LEU A 355 34.00 23.13 -9.20
N ASP A 356 33.99 22.08 -10.04
CA ASP A 356 33.87 22.20 -11.51
C ASP A 356 32.68 21.44 -12.15
N ALA A 357 31.83 20.75 -11.37
CA ALA A 357 30.72 19.95 -11.93
C ALA A 357 29.40 20.74 -11.98
N THR A 358 28.70 20.73 -13.12
CA THR A 358 27.36 21.34 -13.20
C THR A 358 26.31 20.50 -12.46
N VAL A 359 25.19 21.12 -12.08
CA VAL A 359 24.05 20.41 -11.47
C VAL A 359 23.52 19.31 -12.42
N ALA A 360 23.49 19.60 -13.73
CA ALA A 360 23.08 18.64 -14.75
C ALA A 360 24.01 17.42 -14.84
N ASP A 361 25.33 17.63 -14.80
CA ASP A 361 26.31 16.52 -14.80
C ASP A 361 26.15 15.67 -13.55
N THR A 362 25.89 16.31 -12.40
CA THR A 362 25.63 15.62 -11.14
C THR A 362 24.36 14.79 -11.16
N LEU A 363 23.25 15.36 -11.64
CA LEU A 363 21.99 14.65 -11.79
C LEU A 363 22.13 13.46 -12.75
N LYS A 364 22.85 13.63 -13.87
CA LYS A 364 23.09 12.56 -14.84
C LYS A 364 23.88 11.39 -14.25
N GLU A 365 24.95 11.68 -13.53
CA GLU A 365 25.77 10.64 -12.88
C GLU A 365 24.98 9.90 -11.78
N VAL A 366 24.26 10.64 -10.93
CA VAL A 366 23.38 10.05 -9.90
C VAL A 366 22.32 9.16 -10.52
N THR A 367 21.66 9.62 -11.58
CA THR A 367 20.63 8.86 -12.31
C THR A 367 21.20 7.54 -12.82
N SER A 368 22.38 7.56 -13.46
CA SER A 368 23.02 6.35 -14.00
C SER A 368 23.39 5.34 -12.90
N LEU A 369 23.82 5.82 -11.73
CA LEU A 369 24.11 4.95 -10.59
C LEU A 369 22.82 4.35 -10.00
N LEU A 370 21.74 5.14 -9.90
CA LEU A 370 20.43 4.65 -9.47
C LEU A 370 19.88 3.60 -10.43
N GLU A 371 20.00 3.78 -11.75
CA GLU A 371 19.62 2.76 -12.74
C GLU A 371 20.36 1.44 -12.53
N THR A 372 21.66 1.52 -12.25
CA THR A 372 22.49 0.33 -11.99
C THR A 372 22.03 -0.38 -10.71
N ALA A 373 21.70 0.37 -9.66
CA ALA A 373 21.18 -0.17 -8.41
C ALA A 373 19.77 -0.76 -8.61
N GLN A 374 18.90 -0.08 -9.34
CA GLN A 374 17.55 -0.51 -9.66
C GLN A 374 17.54 -1.84 -10.44
N ASP A 375 18.38 -1.98 -11.48
CA ASP A 375 18.49 -3.25 -12.23
C ASP A 375 19.05 -4.39 -11.37
N ALA A 376 19.97 -4.09 -10.43
CA ALA A 376 20.45 -5.08 -9.48
C ALA A 376 19.34 -5.59 -8.55
N VAL A 377 18.52 -4.69 -8.00
CA VAL A 377 17.36 -5.05 -7.15
C VAL A 377 16.27 -5.75 -7.95
N PHE A 378 16.01 -5.32 -9.19
CA PHE A 378 15.10 -6.03 -10.10
C PHE A 378 15.55 -7.48 -10.32
N LYS A 379 16.83 -7.70 -10.62
CA LYS A 379 17.40 -9.05 -10.79
C LYS A 379 17.28 -9.86 -9.50
N LEU A 380 17.52 -9.26 -8.35
CA LEU A 380 17.35 -9.91 -7.05
C LEU A 380 15.90 -10.36 -6.85
N MET A 381 14.93 -9.47 -7.03
CA MET A 381 13.51 -9.81 -6.90
C MET A 381 13.08 -10.89 -7.90
N ALA A 382 13.55 -10.82 -9.15
CA ALA A 382 13.22 -11.81 -10.17
C ALA A 382 13.82 -13.20 -9.86
N THR A 383 14.98 -13.25 -9.21
CA THR A 383 15.67 -14.51 -8.92
C THR A 383 15.22 -15.15 -7.60
N ASP A 384 14.93 -14.34 -6.59
CA ASP A 384 14.60 -14.83 -5.23
C ASP A 384 13.13 -14.62 -4.85
N SER A 385 12.62 -13.39 -4.96
CA SER A 385 11.28 -13.03 -4.49
C SER A 385 10.16 -13.60 -5.34
N VAL A 386 10.27 -13.57 -6.68
CA VAL A 386 9.22 -14.05 -7.59
C VAL A 386 8.97 -15.56 -7.44
N PRO A 387 9.99 -16.44 -7.42
CA PRO A 387 9.77 -17.85 -7.13
C PRO A 387 9.12 -18.09 -5.77
N LYS A 388 9.54 -17.37 -4.73
CA LYS A 388 8.94 -17.48 -3.39
C LYS A 388 7.48 -17.06 -3.39
N PHE A 389 7.14 -15.98 -4.09
CA PHE A 389 5.77 -15.53 -4.25
C PHE A 389 4.89 -16.56 -4.97
N LEU A 390 5.35 -17.08 -6.11
CA LEU A 390 4.57 -18.03 -6.91
C LEU A 390 4.43 -19.41 -6.25
N ASN A 391 5.38 -19.80 -5.40
CA ASN A 391 5.36 -21.07 -4.69
C ASN A 391 4.80 -20.96 -3.26
N ASN A 392 4.41 -19.76 -2.80
CA ASN A 392 3.79 -19.58 -1.49
C ASN A 392 2.30 -19.96 -1.57
N PRO A 393 1.83 -21.00 -0.85
CA PRO A 393 0.42 -21.41 -0.88
C PRO A 393 -0.57 -20.29 -0.50
N ALA A 394 -0.17 -19.39 0.40
CA ALA A 394 -0.99 -18.24 0.80
C ALA A 394 -1.11 -17.23 -0.35
N ALA A 395 -0.03 -16.98 -1.09
CA ALA A 395 -0.04 -16.12 -2.25
C ALA A 395 -0.79 -16.75 -3.43
N GLU A 396 -0.64 -18.04 -3.67
CA GLU A 396 -1.39 -18.77 -4.71
C GLU A 396 -2.90 -18.66 -4.49
N SER A 397 -3.36 -18.85 -3.25
CA SER A 397 -4.77 -18.68 -2.90
C SER A 397 -5.28 -17.27 -3.20
N ARG A 398 -4.47 -16.24 -2.92
CA ARG A 398 -4.79 -14.83 -3.23
C ARG A 398 -4.80 -14.54 -4.73
N LEU A 399 -3.87 -15.12 -5.50
CA LEU A 399 -3.82 -14.98 -6.96
C LEU A 399 -5.06 -15.60 -7.62
N VAL A 400 -5.44 -16.80 -7.19
CA VAL A 400 -6.67 -17.46 -7.64
C VAL A 400 -7.90 -16.62 -7.30
N GLN A 401 -7.96 -16.08 -6.08
CA GLN A 401 -9.03 -15.17 -5.65
C GLN A 401 -9.13 -13.89 -6.49
N ALA A 402 -8.00 -13.34 -6.93
CA ALA A 402 -7.97 -12.16 -7.80
C ALA A 402 -8.34 -12.46 -9.26
N GLY A 403 -8.50 -13.74 -9.63
CA GLY A 403 -8.72 -14.15 -11.02
C GLY A 403 -7.53 -13.89 -11.94
N VAL A 404 -6.32 -13.73 -11.38
CA VAL A 404 -5.09 -13.43 -12.12
C VAL A 404 -4.20 -14.68 -12.07
N ARG A 405 -4.15 -15.43 -13.19
CA ARG A 405 -3.26 -16.59 -13.37
C ARG A 405 -2.35 -16.39 -14.57
#